data_AF-A0A7J3A429-F1
#
_entry.id   AF-A0A7J3A429-F1
#
_cell.length_a   1.000
_cell.length_b   1.000
_cell.length_c   1.000
_cell.angle_alpha   90.00
_cell.angle_beta   90.00
_cell.angle_gamma   90.00
#
_symmetry.space_group_name_H-M   'P 1'
#
loop_
_entity.id
_entity.type
_entity.pdbx_description
1 polymer ?
#
loop_
_entity_poly.entity_id
_entity_poly.type
_entity_poly.pdbx_seq_one_letter_code
_entity_poly.pdbx_strand_id
1 'polypeptide(L)'
;MSEKSAAPKLVLSNPGDGTAKSIQLDSRIFQLLIGKKIGDEIDGSILGLKGYKVKITGGMDKDGFPMRPDVGGPRKVRILLSNGVGFHPRDKPASKKKKKRL
;
A
#
# COMPACT_ATOMS: atom_id res chain seq x y z
N MET A 1 13.83 -18.64 -20.05
CA MET A 1 13.28 -17.27 -20.02
C MET A 1 13.35 -16.79 -18.59
N SER A 2 14.36 -15.99 -18.24
CA SER A 2 14.59 -15.50 -16.88
C SER A 2 13.68 -14.30 -16.68
N GLU A 3 12.61 -14.47 -15.91
CA GLU A 3 11.76 -13.36 -15.51
C GLU A 3 12.63 -12.39 -14.69
N LYS A 4 12.86 -11.18 -15.24
CA LYS A 4 13.41 -10.06 -14.46
C LYS A 4 12.47 -9.83 -13.28
N SER A 5 12.79 -10.40 -12.12
CA SER A 5 12.14 -10.10 -10.86
C SER A 5 12.38 -8.63 -10.56
N ALA A 6 11.35 -7.81 -10.77
CA ALA A 6 11.42 -6.39 -10.47
C ALA A 6 11.76 -6.23 -8.98
N ALA A 7 12.93 -5.69 -8.67
CA ALA A 7 13.35 -5.46 -7.29
C ALA A 7 12.34 -4.50 -6.63
N PRO A 8 11.65 -4.93 -5.55
CA PRO A 8 10.65 -4.11 -4.91
C PRO A 8 11.31 -2.87 -4.28
N LYS A 9 10.72 -1.71 -4.56
CA LYS A 9 11.18 -0.43 -4.01
C LYS A 9 10.42 -0.14 -2.72
N LEU A 10 11.14 0.12 -1.63
CA LEU A 10 10.57 0.58 -0.37
C LEU A 10 10.80 2.08 -0.21
N VAL A 11 9.77 2.81 0.21
CA VAL A 11 9.90 4.22 0.59
C VAL A 11 9.78 4.31 2.10
N LEU A 12 10.87 4.70 2.76
CA LEU A 12 10.94 4.94 4.20
C LEU A 12 10.74 6.42 4.46
N SER A 13 9.64 6.76 5.12
CA SER A 13 9.34 8.12 5.57
C SER A 13 9.63 8.28 7.05
N ASN A 14 10.39 9.31 7.41
CA ASN A 14 10.50 9.78 8.79
C ASN A 14 9.57 11.00 8.99
N PRO A 15 8.47 10.87 9.75
CA PRO A 15 7.56 12.00 10.00
C PRO A 15 8.17 13.12 10.85
N GLY A 16 9.22 12.84 11.65
CA GLY A 16 9.89 13.86 12.45
C GLY A 16 10.70 14.86 11.60
N ASP A 17 11.48 14.33 10.65
CA ASP A 17 12.31 15.16 9.77
C ASP A 17 11.61 15.53 8.45
N GLY A 18 10.42 14.97 8.19
CA GLY A 18 9.71 15.11 6.91
C GLY A 18 10.44 14.50 5.71
N THR A 19 11.48 13.69 5.93
CA THR A 19 12.29 13.10 4.87
C THR A 19 11.75 11.75 4.42
N ALA A 20 11.83 11.49 3.12
CA ALA A 20 11.52 10.19 2.53
C ALA A 20 12.73 9.67 1.75
N LYS A 21 13.17 8.46 2.07
CA LYS A 21 14.27 7.78 1.38
C LYS A 21 13.75 6.53 0.68
N SER A 22 14.14 6.37 -0.58
CA SER A 22 13.84 5.14 -1.31
C SER A 22 14.99 4.15 -1.22
N ILE A 23 14.68 2.93 -0.79
CA ILE A 23 15.62 1.82 -0.66
C ILE A 23 15.18 0.71 -1.62
N GLN A 24 16.12 0.13 -2.35
CA GLN A 24 15.88 -1.09 -3.12
C GLN A 24 15.97 -2.28 -2.17
N LEU A 25 14.91 -3.08 -2.10
CA LEU A 25 14.89 -4.25 -1.25
C LEU A 25 15.51 -5.46 -1.95
N ASP A 26 16.24 -6.25 -1.17
CA ASP A 26 16.61 -7.59 -1.58
C ASP A 26 15.38 -8.51 -1.54
N SER A 27 15.35 -9.47 -2.45
CA SER A 27 14.33 -10.51 -2.60
C SER A 27 14.04 -11.26 -1.28
N ARG A 28 15.08 -11.53 -0.48
CA ARG A 28 14.96 -12.24 0.81
C ARG A 28 14.21 -11.41 1.85
N ILE A 29 14.53 -10.12 1.94
CA ILE A 29 13.86 -9.19 2.85
C ILE A 29 12.40 -9.02 2.43
N PHE A 30 12.14 -8.96 1.12
CA PHE A 30 10.78 -8.84 0.61
C PHE A 30 9.90 -10.03 1.00
N GLN A 31 10.43 -11.26 0.98
CA GLN A 31 9.68 -12.44 1.40
C GLN A 31 9.19 -12.36 2.86
N LEU A 32 9.94 -11.71 3.76
CA LEU A 32 9.54 -11.50 5.16
C LEU A 32 8.38 -10.50 5.32
N LEU A 33 8.21 -9.60 4.34
CA LEU A 33 7.11 -8.63 4.31
C LEU A 33 5.82 -9.23 3.76
N ILE A 34 5.90 -10.35 3.03
CA ILE A 34 4.72 -11.02 2.47
C ILE A 34 3.86 -11.59 3.61
N GLY A 35 2.55 -11.31 3.55
CA GLY A 35 1.57 -11.78 4.54
C GLY A 35 1.33 -10.81 5.71
N LYS A 36 2.13 -9.74 5.82
CA LYS A 36 1.86 -8.65 6.76
C LYS A 36 0.74 -7.75 6.25
N LYS A 37 -0.03 -7.16 7.16
CA LYS A 37 -1.13 -6.25 6.84
C LYS A 37 -0.68 -4.79 6.89
N ILE A 38 -1.42 -3.93 6.19
CA ILE A 38 -1.29 -2.49 6.37
C ILE A 38 -1.70 -2.16 7.81
N GLY A 39 -0.84 -1.43 8.51
CA GLY A 39 -0.99 -1.08 9.92
C GLY A 39 -0.09 -1.88 10.85
N ASP A 40 0.48 -3.00 10.39
CA ASP A 40 1.38 -3.82 11.20
C ASP A 40 2.72 -3.10 11.43
N GLU A 41 3.30 -3.34 12.61
CA GLU A 41 4.63 -2.89 12.98
C GLU A 41 5.66 -4.00 12.75
N ILE A 42 6.81 -3.62 12.20
CA ILE A 42 7.92 -4.50 11.87
C ILE A 42 9.19 -3.92 12.48
N ASP A 43 10.06 -4.80 12.95
CA ASP A 43 11.38 -4.40 13.42
C ASP A 43 12.22 -3.85 12.25
N GLY A 44 12.68 -2.61 12.38
CA GLY A 44 13.54 -1.92 11.42
C GLY A 44 14.90 -2.60 11.24
N SER A 45 15.29 -3.50 12.16
CA SER A 45 16.50 -4.32 12.05
C SER A 45 16.57 -5.11 10.74
N ILE A 46 15.41 -5.53 10.19
CA ILE A 46 15.31 -6.23 8.90
C ILE A 46 15.76 -5.33 7.73
N LEU A 47 15.61 -4.01 7.88
CA LEU A 47 15.97 -2.99 6.90
C LEU A 47 17.31 -2.31 7.21
N GLY A 48 18.06 -2.82 8.20
CA GLY A 48 19.32 -2.23 8.68
C GLY A 48 19.14 -1.04 9.63
N LEU A 49 17.91 -0.72 10.03
CA LEU A 49 17.57 0.36 10.97
C LEU A 49 17.40 -0.23 12.38
N LYS A 50 18.52 -0.59 13.02
CA LYS A 50 18.52 -1.15 14.38
C LYS A 50 17.89 -0.18 15.38
N GLY A 51 16.95 -0.67 16.20
CA GLY A 51 16.29 0.10 17.25
C GLY A 51 15.06 0.90 16.81
N TYR A 52 14.70 0.87 15.52
CA TYR A 52 13.50 1.51 15.01
C TYR A 52 12.39 0.51 14.75
N LYS A 53 11.14 0.92 14.96
CA LYS A 53 9.96 0.20 14.49
C LYS A 53 9.42 0.88 13.25
N VAL A 54 9.15 0.09 12.22
CA VAL A 54 8.60 0.57 10.95
C VAL A 54 7.17 0.08 10.82
N LYS A 55 6.25 1.01 10.58
CA LYS A 55 4.84 0.70 10.33
C LYS A 55 4.58 0.60 8.83
N ILE A 56 3.89 -0.45 8.40
CA ILE A 56 3.41 -0.53 7.02
C ILE A 56 2.22 0.41 6.86
N THR A 57 2.39 1.50 6.12
CA THR A 57 1.31 2.48 5.87
C THR A 57 0.51 2.18 4.61
N GLY A 58 1.09 1.48 3.64
CA GLY A 58 0.45 1.15 2.38
C GLY A 58 1.40 0.52 1.38
N GLY A 59 0.95 0.42 0.14
CA GLY A 59 1.71 -0.16 -0.96
C GLY A 59 1.04 0.06 -2.30
N MET A 60 1.78 -0.26 -3.35
CA MET A 60 1.37 -0.17 -4.75
C MET A 60 1.71 -1.49 -5.42
N ASP A 61 0.80 -1.99 -6.24
CA ASP A 61 1.08 -3.13 -7.13
C ASP A 61 1.83 -2.67 -8.39
N LYS A 62 2.40 -3.61 -9.15
CA LYS A 62 3.13 -3.36 -10.40
C LYS A 62 2.33 -2.52 -11.42
N ASP A 63 1.02 -2.71 -11.47
CA ASP A 63 0.12 -1.99 -12.39
C ASP A 63 -0.33 -0.61 -11.86
N GLY A 64 0.17 -0.17 -10.70
CA GLY A 64 -0.18 1.12 -10.11
C GLY A 64 -1.46 1.14 -9.28
N PHE A 65 -2.04 -0.02 -8.98
CA PHE A 65 -3.17 -0.10 -8.06
C PHE A 65 -2.70 0.09 -6.61
N PRO A 66 -3.30 1.03 -5.85
CA PRO A 66 -2.98 1.20 -4.44
C PRO A 66 -3.60 0.10 -3.59
N MET A 67 -2.89 -0.29 -2.54
CA MET A 67 -3.44 -1.14 -1.49
C MET A 67 -4.33 -0.31 -0.55
N ARG A 68 -5.47 -0.88 -0.15
CA ARG A 68 -6.42 -0.23 0.75
C ARG A 68 -6.56 -1.05 2.05
N PRO A 69 -6.42 -0.43 3.24
CA PRO A 69 -6.47 -1.17 4.51
C PRO A 69 -7.82 -1.87 4.76
N ASP A 70 -8.90 -1.31 4.22
CA ASP A 70 -10.25 -1.85 4.35
C ASP A 70 -10.46 -3.14 3.54
N VAL A 71 -9.61 -3.41 2.54
CA VAL A 71 -9.76 -4.54 1.62
C VAL A 71 -8.79 -5.64 2.05
N GLY A 72 -9.37 -6.74 2.53
CA GLY A 72 -8.61 -7.91 2.92
C GLY A 72 -8.15 -8.75 1.72
N GLY A 73 -7.01 -9.41 1.90
CA GLY A 73 -6.49 -10.43 1.01
C GLY A 73 -5.50 -9.92 -0.04
N PRO A 74 -4.73 -10.84 -0.65
CA PRO A 74 -3.64 -10.50 -1.57
C PRO A 74 -4.10 -10.26 -3.02
N ARG A 75 -5.41 -10.31 -3.30
CA ARG A 75 -5.96 -10.29 -4.65
C ARG A 75 -6.50 -8.91 -5.04
N LYS A 76 -6.55 -8.63 -6.34
CA LYS A 76 -7.24 -7.44 -6.87
C LYS A 76 -8.75 -7.60 -6.67
N VAL A 77 -9.39 -6.56 -6.15
CA VAL A 77 -10.84 -6.52 -5.94
C VAL A 77 -11.41 -5.28 -6.62
N ARG A 78 -12.57 -5.43 -7.27
CA ARG A 78 -13.33 -4.30 -7.83
C ARG A 78 -14.43 -3.94 -6.84
N ILE A 79 -14.42 -2.71 -6.36
CA ILE A 79 -15.37 -2.20 -5.37
C ILE A 79 -15.95 -0.89 -5.91
N LEU A 80 -17.24 -0.67 -5.68
CA LEU A 80 -17.88 0.59 -6.01
C LEU A 80 -17.49 1.65 -4.96
N LEU A 81 -16.78 2.69 -5.40
CA LEU A 81 -16.28 3.77 -4.54
C LEU A 81 -17.02 5.07 -4.81
N SER A 82 -17.29 5.83 -3.76
CA SER A 82 -17.81 7.20 -3.87
C SER A 82 -16.70 8.25 -3.73
N ASN A 83 -15.67 7.97 -2.94
CA ASN A 83 -14.45 8.78 -2.74
C ASN A 83 -13.40 7.94 -2.00
N GLY A 84 -12.14 8.38 -1.95
CA GLY A 84 -11.09 7.87 -1.06
C GLY A 84 -9.85 7.31 -1.76
N VAL A 85 -9.18 6.36 -1.10
CA VAL A 85 -7.94 5.76 -1.59
C VAL A 85 -8.18 5.05 -2.93
N GLY A 86 -7.44 5.44 -3.96
CA GLY A 86 -7.55 4.90 -5.32
C GLY A 86 -8.70 5.47 -6.15
N PHE A 87 -9.50 6.40 -5.62
CA PHE A 87 -10.54 7.08 -6.39
C PHE A 87 -10.73 8.53 -5.91
N HIS A 88 -10.25 9.48 -6.71
CA HIS A 88 -10.42 10.90 -6.47
C HIS A 88 -11.45 11.48 -7.46
N PRO A 89 -12.74 11.54 -7.09
CA PRO A 89 -13.79 12.05 -7.97
C PRO A 89 -13.58 13.54 -8.22
N ARG A 90 -13.58 13.95 -9.49
CA ARG A 90 -13.57 15.38 -9.87
C ARG A 90 -14.95 16.01 -9.74
N ASP A 91 -15.99 15.23 -10.00
CA ASP A 91 -17.37 15.65 -9.92
C ASP A 91 -18.00 15.21 -8.61
N LYS A 92 -18.99 15.97 -8.11
CA LYS A 92 -19.78 15.55 -6.95
C LYS A 92 -20.38 14.17 -7.23
N PRO A 93 -20.34 13.22 -6.27
CA PRO A 93 -20.95 11.92 -6.46
C PRO A 93 -22.41 12.14 -6.87
N ALA A 94 -22.89 11.42 -7.88
CA ALA A 94 -24.31 11.44 -8.21
C ALA A 94 -25.07 11.14 -6.91
N SER A 95 -25.75 12.15 -6.38
CA SER A 95 -26.43 12.10 -5.08
C SER A 95 -27.12 10.75 -4.93
N LYS A 96 -26.93 10.06 -3.80
CA LYS A 96 -27.66 8.83 -3.45
C LYS A 96 -29.14 9.16 -3.23
N LYS A 97 -29.82 9.46 -4.33
CA LYS A 97 -31.26 9.48 -4.51
C LYS A 97 -31.54 9.26 -5.99
N LYS A 98 -31.32 8.04 -6.47
CA LYS A 98 -31.97 7.55 -7.69
C LYS A 98 -32.93 6.42 -7.31
N LYS A 99 -34.21 6.85 -7.23
CA LYS A 99 -35.50 6.11 -7.15
C LYS A 99 -35.66 5.02 -6.08
N LYS A 100 -36.49 5.31 -5.07
CA LYS A 100 -37.45 4.30 -4.57
C LYS A 100 -38.25 3.83 -5.79
N ARG A 101 -38.17 2.55 -6.14
CA ARG A 101 -39.20 1.93 -6.97
C ARG A 101 -40.46 1.90 -6.11
N LEU A 102 -41.47 2.66 -6.55
CA LEU A 102 -42.88 2.30 -6.31
C LEU A 102 -43.18 1.04 -7.11
#